data_AF-A0A0Q6E1H6-F1
#
_entry.id   AF-A0A0Q6E1H6-F1
#
_cell.length_a   1.000
_cell.length_b   1.000
_cell.length_c   1.000
_cell.angle_alpha   90.00
_cell.angle_beta   90.00
_cell.angle_gamma   90.00
#
_symmetry.space_group_name_H-M   'P 1'
#
loop_
_entity.id
_entity.type
_entity.pdbx_description
1 polymer ?
#
loop_
_entity_poly.entity_id
_entity_poly.type
_entity_poly.pdbx_seq_one_letter_code
_entity_poly.pdbx_strand_id
1 'polypeptide(L)'
;MSGPGFNAEESPLARLAQRRGKGGEPFLAEAEAIAGERLRADFTRAGLTPAVTQRWEETTRGGGSRGGGRDFSDMAIDAKSRIDAAMTAVGPELSGILLDVCCFLKGLETVERERQWPARSAKLLLKAGLGALARHYGLVGTASAGRGGIRRWGAEDYRPKLSG
;
A
#
# COMPACT_ATOMS: atom_id res chain seq x y z
N MET A 1 3.54 -8.68 -24.14
CA MET A 1 2.68 -8.40 -22.96
C MET A 1 3.55 -7.73 -21.93
N SER A 2 3.61 -6.39 -21.95
CA SER A 2 4.44 -5.62 -21.02
C SER A 2 3.64 -5.38 -19.74
N GLY A 3 4.15 -5.85 -18.61
CA GLY A 3 3.65 -5.45 -17.29
C GLY A 3 3.87 -3.96 -17.04
N PRO A 4 3.16 -3.35 -16.07
CA PRO A 4 3.32 -1.93 -15.78
C PRO A 4 4.77 -1.66 -15.36
N GLY A 5 5.48 -0.88 -16.18
CA GLY A 5 6.89 -0.54 -15.96
C GLY A 5 7.04 0.36 -14.72
N PHE A 6 7.95 -0.03 -13.83
CA PHE A 6 8.32 0.74 -12.65
C PHE A 6 9.08 2.00 -13.06
N ASN A 7 8.57 3.19 -12.73
CA ASN A 7 9.35 4.43 -12.85
C ASN A 7 10.06 4.72 -11.52
N ALA A 8 11.35 4.39 -11.45
CA ALA A 8 12.15 4.45 -10.21
C ALA A 8 12.41 5.88 -9.68
N GLU A 9 12.31 6.88 -10.56
CA GLU A 9 12.52 8.30 -10.24
C GLU A 9 11.29 8.95 -9.57
N GLU A 10 10.09 8.41 -9.76
CA GLU A 10 8.83 9.08 -9.36
C GLU A 10 8.11 8.45 -8.15
N SER A 11 8.41 7.21 -7.75
CA SER A 11 7.71 6.54 -6.66
C SER A 11 8.60 6.29 -5.42
N PRO A 12 8.27 6.83 -4.24
CA PRO A 12 8.92 6.47 -2.97
C PRO A 12 8.92 4.95 -2.71
N LEU A 13 7.90 4.23 -3.19
CA LEU A 13 7.84 2.77 -3.10
C LEU A 13 8.92 2.10 -3.95
N ALA A 14 9.16 2.58 -5.17
CA ALA A 14 10.22 2.03 -6.04
C ALA A 14 11.60 2.16 -5.38
N ARG A 15 11.90 3.32 -4.80
CA ARG A 15 13.15 3.54 -4.03
C ARG A 15 13.21 2.67 -2.78
N LEU A 16 12.09 2.44 -2.09
CA LEU A 16 12.06 1.57 -0.90
C LEU A 16 12.18 0.09 -1.25
N ALA A 17 11.60 -0.35 -2.36
CA ALA A 17 11.69 -1.72 -2.86
C ALA A 17 13.12 -2.09 -3.28
N GLN A 18 13.86 -1.13 -3.85
CA GLN A 18 15.27 -1.30 -4.22
C GLN A 18 16.22 -1.31 -3.01
N ARG A 19 15.82 -0.79 -1.85
CA ARG A 19 16.66 -0.76 -0.65
C ARG A 19 16.76 -2.16 -0.04
N ARG A 20 18.00 -2.65 0.03
CA ARG A 20 18.34 -3.91 0.69
C ARG A 20 18.62 -3.69 2.18
N GLY A 21 18.19 -4.65 3.00
CA GLY A 21 18.50 -4.70 4.41
C GLY A 21 19.94 -5.15 4.67
N LYS A 22 20.32 -5.23 5.95
CA LYS A 22 21.65 -5.72 6.37
C LYS A 22 21.96 -7.14 5.87
N GLY A 23 20.93 -7.96 5.63
CA GLY A 23 21.04 -9.31 5.09
C GLY A 23 20.97 -9.42 3.57
N GLY A 24 20.99 -8.31 2.82
CA GLY A 24 20.92 -8.32 1.35
C GLY A 24 19.50 -8.47 0.77
N GLU A 25 18.53 -8.91 1.58
CA GLU A 25 17.13 -9.04 1.15
C GLU A 25 16.45 -7.67 0.93
N PRO A 26 15.54 -7.57 -0.07
CA PRO A 26 14.77 -6.35 -0.28
C PRO A 26 13.89 -6.05 0.93
N PHE A 27 13.74 -4.76 1.24
CA PHE A 27 12.92 -4.35 2.37
C PHE A 27 11.44 -4.69 2.15
N LEU A 28 10.92 -4.52 0.94
CA LEU A 28 9.55 -4.86 0.56
C LEU A 28 9.54 -6.16 -0.24
N ALA A 29 8.58 -7.03 0.05
CA ALA A 29 8.26 -8.14 -0.84
C ALA A 29 7.62 -7.60 -2.13
N GLU A 30 7.71 -8.36 -3.22
CA GLU A 30 7.12 -7.97 -4.51
C GLU A 30 5.61 -7.70 -4.39
N ALA A 31 4.88 -8.56 -3.68
CA ALA A 31 3.44 -8.40 -3.43
C ALA A 31 3.12 -7.11 -2.65
N GLU A 32 3.99 -6.69 -1.72
CA GLU A 32 3.84 -5.44 -0.96
C GLU A 32 4.03 -4.22 -1.87
N ALA A 33 5.03 -4.27 -2.76
CA ALA A 33 5.27 -3.19 -3.73
C ALA A 33 4.11 -3.07 -4.74
N ILE A 34 3.65 -4.19 -5.30
CA ILE A 34 2.50 -4.23 -6.22
C ILE A 34 1.24 -3.69 -5.53
N ALA A 35 1.02 -4.04 -4.26
CA ALA A 35 -0.13 -3.56 -3.50
C ALA A 35 -0.12 -2.03 -3.37
N GLY A 36 1.02 -1.44 -3.00
CA GLY A 36 1.17 0.01 -2.90
C GLY A 36 0.93 0.73 -4.22
N GLU A 37 1.46 0.21 -5.33
CA GLU A 37 1.25 0.80 -6.65
C GLU A 37 -0.20 0.65 -7.15
N ARG A 38 -0.86 -0.48 -6.84
CA ARG A 38 -2.28 -0.67 -7.16
C ARG A 38 -3.15 0.35 -6.42
N LEU A 39 -2.87 0.59 -5.13
CA LEU A 39 -3.55 1.64 -4.36
C LEU A 39 -3.34 3.02 -4.98
N ARG A 40 -2.11 3.35 -5.38
CA ARG A 40 -1.82 4.61 -6.08
C ARG A 40 -2.60 4.75 -7.38
N ALA A 41 -2.65 3.69 -8.19
CA ALA A 41 -3.38 3.68 -9.45
C ALA A 41 -4.90 3.88 -9.25
N ASP A 42 -5.49 3.25 -8.23
CA ASP A 42 -6.88 3.50 -7.87
C ASP A 42 -7.09 4.94 -7.39
N PHE A 43 -6.18 5.48 -6.58
CA PHE A 43 -6.26 6.86 -6.09
C PHE A 43 -6.22 7.90 -7.23
N THR A 44 -5.36 7.69 -8.23
CA THR A 44 -5.32 8.52 -9.44
C THR A 44 -6.58 8.36 -10.29
N ARG A 45 -7.07 7.13 -10.49
CA ARG A 45 -8.33 6.88 -11.24
C ARG A 45 -9.56 7.49 -10.59
N ALA A 46 -9.57 7.56 -9.26
CA ALA A 46 -10.63 8.21 -8.49
C ALA A 46 -10.56 9.75 -8.55
N GLY A 47 -9.53 10.34 -9.18
CA GLY A 47 -9.36 11.79 -9.26
C GLY A 47 -9.02 12.44 -7.91
N LEU A 48 -8.47 11.67 -6.95
CA LEU A 48 -8.19 12.14 -5.59
C LEU A 48 -6.81 12.79 -5.44
N THR A 49 -5.99 12.78 -6.50
CA THR A 49 -4.68 13.44 -6.50
C THR A 49 -4.87 14.96 -6.37
N PRO A 50 -4.21 15.63 -5.38
CA PRO A 50 -4.25 17.08 -5.29
C PRO A 50 -3.77 17.69 -6.60
N ALA A 51 -4.56 18.60 -7.19
CA ALA A 51 -4.24 19.20 -8.48
C ALA A 51 -2.97 20.08 -8.34
N VAL A 52 -1.80 19.50 -8.63
CA VAL A 52 -0.54 20.25 -8.74
C VAL A 52 -0.57 20.95 -10.11
N THR A 53 -1.16 22.14 -10.12
CA THR A 53 -1.02 23.16 -11.18
C THR A 53 -1.28 22.71 -12.61
N GLN A 54 -2.34 21.96 -12.91
CA GLN A 54 -3.01 21.99 -14.22
C GLN A 54 -4.46 21.59 -13.98
N ARG A 55 -5.34 22.60 -13.93
CA ARG A 55 -6.74 22.37 -14.29
C ARG A 55 -6.68 21.90 -15.74
N TRP A 56 -6.88 20.61 -15.99
CA TRP A 56 -7.33 20.19 -17.32
C TRP A 56 -8.68 20.86 -17.48
N GLU A 57 -8.66 22.04 -18.09
CA GLU A 57 -9.87 22.75 -18.45
C GLU A 57 -10.79 21.77 -19.14
N GLU A 58 -12.05 21.81 -18.71
CA GLU A 58 -13.18 21.09 -19.26
C GLU A 58 -13.29 21.33 -20.77
N THR A 59 -12.49 20.62 -21.56
CA THR A 59 -12.58 20.61 -23.01
C THR A 59 -13.35 19.38 -23.43
N THR A 60 -14.62 19.32 -23.03
CA THR A 60 -15.63 18.61 -23.82
C THR A 60 -16.99 19.30 -23.70
N ARG A 61 -17.04 20.57 -24.10
CA ARG A 61 -18.26 21.15 -24.68
C ARG A 61 -18.09 21.12 -26.20
N GLY A 62 -18.34 19.96 -26.81
CA GLY A 62 -18.26 19.83 -28.26
C GLY A 62 -18.44 18.41 -28.76
N GLY A 63 -19.68 18.06 -29.11
CA GLY A 63 -19.98 17.10 -30.18
C GLY A 63 -19.69 15.62 -29.93
N GLY A 64 -20.73 14.86 -29.58
CA GLY A 64 -20.90 13.52 -30.16
C GLY A 64 -20.04 12.38 -29.63
N SER A 65 -20.17 12.03 -28.34
CA SER A 65 -20.04 10.62 -27.93
C SER A 65 -20.94 10.35 -26.74
N ARG A 66 -21.99 9.55 -26.93
CA ARG A 66 -23.02 9.26 -25.92
C ARG A 66 -22.56 8.27 -24.82
N GLY A 67 -21.26 7.95 -24.75
CA GLY A 67 -20.69 7.00 -23.77
C GLY A 67 -19.64 7.59 -22.82
N GLY A 68 -18.74 8.46 -23.30
CA GLY A 68 -17.50 8.80 -22.58
C GLY A 68 -17.67 9.40 -21.17
N GLY A 69 -18.51 10.42 -21.00
CA GLY A 69 -18.62 11.14 -19.71
C GLY A 69 -19.20 10.32 -18.56
N ARG A 70 -20.09 9.36 -18.84
CA ARG A 70 -20.68 8.48 -17.83
C ARG A 70 -19.71 7.36 -17.44
N ASP A 71 -19.04 6.76 -18.43
CA ASP A 71 -18.06 5.70 -18.21
C ASP A 71 -16.88 6.19 -17.35
N PHE A 72 -16.39 7.42 -17.55
CA PHE A 72 -15.35 8.02 -16.70
C PHE A 72 -15.81 8.21 -15.24
N SER A 73 -17.06 8.63 -15.03
CA SER A 73 -17.64 8.78 -13.69
C SER A 73 -17.76 7.41 -13.00
N ASP A 74 -18.23 6.40 -13.72
CA ASP A 74 -18.40 5.05 -13.17
C ASP A 74 -17.05 4.42 -12.80
N MET A 75 -16.01 4.63 -13.61
CA MET A 75 -14.64 4.20 -13.30
C MET A 75 -14.07 4.88 -12.05
N ALA A 76 -14.34 6.18 -11.85
CA ALA A 76 -13.89 6.90 -10.67
C ALA A 76 -14.61 6.44 -9.39
N ILE A 77 -15.91 6.17 -9.49
CA ILE A 77 -16.74 5.63 -8.38
C ILE A 77 -16.25 4.24 -7.97
N ASP A 78 -16.00 3.37 -8.93
CA ASP A 78 -15.48 2.02 -8.70
C ASP A 78 -14.06 2.06 -8.09
N ALA A 79 -13.18 2.91 -8.60
CA ALA A 79 -11.86 3.12 -8.01
C ALA A 79 -11.94 3.63 -6.56
N LYS A 80 -12.81 4.60 -6.27
CA LYS A 80 -13.07 5.08 -4.92
C LYS A 80 -13.57 3.96 -4.00
N SER A 81 -14.48 3.13 -4.48
CA SER A 81 -15.03 2.00 -3.73
C SER A 81 -13.93 0.98 -3.36
N ARG A 82 -12.99 0.71 -4.28
CA ARG A 82 -11.82 -0.14 -3.99
C ARG A 82 -10.90 0.47 -2.94
N ILE A 83 -10.65 1.78 -2.98
CA ILE A 83 -9.83 2.46 -1.96
C ILE A 83 -10.51 2.35 -0.58
N ASP A 84 -11.80 2.66 -0.51
CA ASP A 84 -12.54 2.63 0.76
C ASP A 84 -12.56 1.22 1.36
N ALA A 85 -12.72 0.17 0.53
CA ALA A 85 -12.61 -1.23 0.94
C ALA A 85 -11.19 -1.58 1.43
N ALA A 86 -10.16 -1.12 0.74
CA ALA A 86 -8.77 -1.36 1.12
C ALA A 86 -8.41 -0.67 2.46
N MET A 87 -8.82 0.58 2.66
CA MET A 87 -8.59 1.30 3.92
C MET A 87 -9.34 0.64 5.09
N THR A 88 -10.55 0.14 4.85
CA THR A 88 -11.31 -0.64 5.84
C THR A 88 -10.57 -1.93 6.23
N ALA A 89 -10.04 -2.66 5.25
CA ALA A 89 -9.32 -3.92 5.50
C ALA A 89 -7.97 -3.73 6.19
N VAL A 90 -7.29 -2.61 5.92
CA VAL A 90 -6.01 -2.26 6.54
C VAL A 90 -6.18 -1.71 7.96
N GLY A 91 -7.28 -1.00 8.22
CA GLY A 91 -7.58 -0.36 9.50
C GLY A 91 -7.10 1.09 9.57
N PRO A 92 -7.72 1.92 10.42
CA PRO A 92 -7.46 3.36 10.50
C PRO A 92 -6.03 3.71 10.94
N GLU A 93 -5.38 2.84 11.71
CA GLU A 93 -4.04 3.01 12.28
C GLU A 93 -2.96 3.00 11.19
N LEU A 94 -3.17 2.22 10.12
CA LEU A 94 -2.21 2.02 9.04
C LEU A 94 -2.65 2.69 7.72
N SER A 95 -3.93 3.03 7.57
CA SER A 95 -4.45 3.70 6.38
C SER A 95 -3.75 5.03 6.10
N GLY A 96 -3.50 5.83 7.16
CA GLY A 96 -2.88 7.15 7.01
C GLY A 96 -1.49 7.11 6.36
N ILE A 97 -0.63 6.18 6.79
CA ILE A 97 0.73 6.06 6.24
C ILE A 97 0.74 5.51 4.80
N LEU A 98 -0.20 4.62 4.47
CA LEU A 98 -0.35 4.15 3.10
C LEU A 98 -0.72 5.29 2.15
N LEU A 99 -1.68 6.12 2.53
CA LEU A 99 -2.07 7.28 1.73
C LEU A 99 -0.93 8.29 1.59
N ASP A 100 -0.22 8.61 2.68
CA ASP A 100 0.92 9.53 2.66
C ASP A 100 2.02 9.10 1.69
N VAL A 101 2.42 7.83 1.74
CA VAL A 101 3.58 7.35 0.97
C VAL A 101 3.18 6.89 -0.43
N CYS A 102 2.08 6.15 -0.57
CA CYS A 102 1.67 5.57 -1.84
C CYS A 102 0.93 6.58 -2.72
N CYS A 103 0.12 7.47 -2.13
CA CYS A 103 -0.76 8.37 -2.90
C CYS A 103 -0.21 9.81 -2.94
N PHE A 104 0.23 10.34 -1.79
CA PHE A 104 0.80 11.68 -1.69
C PHE A 104 2.32 11.73 -1.89
N LEU A 105 2.94 10.56 -2.12
CA LEU A 105 4.36 10.40 -2.43
C LEU A 105 5.32 11.05 -1.41
N LYS A 106 4.89 11.16 -0.15
CA LYS A 106 5.71 11.71 0.92
C LYS A 106 6.88 10.76 1.24
N GLY A 107 8.05 11.35 1.50
CA GLY A 107 9.17 10.62 2.09
C GLY A 107 8.91 10.25 3.55
N LEU A 108 9.50 9.14 4.03
CA LEU A 108 9.26 8.64 5.39
C LEU A 108 9.60 9.67 6.48
N GLU A 109 10.68 10.44 6.32
CA GLU A 109 11.07 11.48 7.29
C GLU A 109 10.04 12.62 7.36
N THR A 110 9.41 12.95 6.22
CA THR A 110 8.31 13.93 6.19
C THR A 110 7.08 13.40 6.90
N VAL A 111 6.73 12.14 6.68
CA VAL A 111 5.62 11.50 7.40
C VAL A 111 5.88 11.50 8.91
N GLU A 112 7.08 11.13 9.35
CA GLU A 112 7.45 11.12 10.77
C GLU A 112 7.32 12.51 11.40
N ARG A 113 7.82 13.54 10.71
CA ARG A 113 7.71 14.93 11.16
C ARG A 113 6.25 15.40 11.23
N GLU A 114 5.46 15.21 10.18
CA GLU A 114 4.08 15.69 10.14
C GLU A 114 3.17 14.97 11.15
N ARG A 115 3.40 13.68 11.37
CA ARG A 115 2.62 12.86 12.32
C ARG A 115 3.18 12.89 13.75
N GLN A 116 4.27 13.62 13.98
CA GLN A 116 4.97 13.67 15.27
C GLN A 116 5.36 12.26 15.78
N TRP A 117 5.75 11.39 14.86
CA TRP A 117 6.21 10.05 15.19
C TRP A 117 7.69 10.03 15.55
N PRO A 118 8.13 9.10 16.43
CA PRO A 118 9.55 8.89 16.68
C PRO A 118 10.29 8.54 15.39
N ALA A 119 11.56 8.98 15.31
CA ALA A 119 12.40 8.70 14.15
C ALA A 119 12.46 7.19 13.84
N ARG A 120 12.44 6.85 12.55
CA ARG A 120 12.50 5.47 12.02
C ARG A 120 11.26 4.60 12.29
N SER A 121 10.15 5.18 12.75
CA SER A 121 8.88 4.45 12.97
C SER A 121 8.11 4.20 11.67
N ALA A 122 8.13 5.16 10.74
CA ALA A 122 7.30 5.10 9.54
C ALA A 122 7.66 3.90 8.65
N LYS A 123 8.94 3.54 8.60
CA LYS A 123 9.38 2.39 7.81
C LYS A 123 8.66 1.09 8.22
N LEU A 124 8.60 0.78 9.51
CA LEU A 124 8.00 -0.47 9.99
C LEU A 124 6.47 -0.46 9.82
N LEU A 125 5.83 0.66 10.12
CA LEU A 125 4.38 0.84 9.95
C LEU A 125 3.97 0.72 8.48
N LEU A 126 4.78 1.28 7.57
CA LEU A 126 4.52 1.20 6.13
C LEU A 126 4.56 -0.26 5.68
N LYS A 127 5.57 -1.02 6.13
CA LYS A 127 5.67 -2.46 5.81
C LYS A 127 4.47 -3.24 6.35
N ALA A 128 4.05 -2.98 7.59
CA ALA A 128 2.86 -3.61 8.16
C ALA A 128 1.59 -3.30 7.34
N GLY A 129 1.40 -2.04 6.96
CA GLY A 129 0.29 -1.59 6.12
C GLY A 129 0.31 -2.24 4.73
N LEU A 130 1.46 -2.25 4.06
CA LEU A 130 1.59 -2.88 2.74
C LEU A 130 1.36 -4.39 2.79
N GLY A 131 1.80 -5.06 3.86
CA GLY A 131 1.50 -6.48 4.07
C GLY A 131 0.00 -6.75 4.26
N ALA A 132 -0.71 -5.88 5.00
CA ALA A 132 -2.17 -5.96 5.13
C ALA A 132 -2.88 -5.70 3.79
N LEU A 133 -2.43 -4.69 3.06
CA LEU A 133 -2.96 -4.32 1.75
C LEU A 133 -2.74 -5.44 0.72
N ALA A 134 -1.57 -6.07 0.70
CA ALA A 134 -1.26 -7.17 -0.19
C ALA A 134 -2.15 -8.40 0.07
N ARG A 135 -2.49 -8.67 1.34
CA ARG A 135 -3.49 -9.69 1.69
C ARG A 135 -4.88 -9.32 1.19
N HIS A 136 -5.31 -8.08 1.39
CA HIS A 136 -6.60 -7.59 0.91
C HIS A 136 -6.74 -7.72 -0.61
N TYR A 137 -5.68 -7.43 -1.37
CA TYR A 137 -5.67 -7.59 -2.82
C TYR A 137 -5.44 -9.03 -3.32
N GLY A 138 -5.26 -10.00 -2.41
CA GLY A 138 -5.00 -11.40 -2.78
C GLY A 138 -3.65 -11.61 -3.46
N LEU A 139 -2.69 -10.69 -3.28
CA LEU A 139 -1.35 -10.75 -3.90
C LEU A 139 -0.39 -11.64 -3.12
N VAL A 140 -0.64 -11.80 -1.82
CA VAL A 140 -0.01 -12.86 -1.06
C VAL A 140 -0.87 -14.09 -1.25
N GLY A 141 -0.48 -14.95 -2.19
CA GLY A 141 -1.04 -16.29 -2.27
C GLY A 141 -0.96 -16.90 -0.87
N THR A 142 -2.05 -17.50 -0.40
CA THR A 142 -1.98 -18.37 0.77
C THR A 142 -1.05 -19.51 0.37
N ALA A 143 0.26 -19.34 0.54
CA ALA A 143 1.19 -20.44 0.60
C ALA A 143 0.52 -21.38 1.60
N SER A 144 0.03 -22.52 1.10
CA SER A 144 -0.71 -23.52 1.86
C SER A 144 -0.14 -23.53 3.25
N ALA A 145 -0.94 -23.15 4.26
CA ALA A 145 -0.49 -22.92 5.63
C ALA A 145 0.60 -23.92 5.98
N GLY A 146 1.85 -23.49 5.81
CA GLY A 146 2.98 -24.40 5.73
C GLY A 146 3.35 -24.70 7.15
N ARG A 147 2.58 -25.60 7.79
CA ARG A 147 2.77 -26.14 9.15
C ARG A 147 3.59 -25.20 10.02
N GLY A 148 3.06 -23.99 10.24
CA GLY A 148 3.60 -23.06 11.21
C GLY A 148 3.27 -23.61 12.59
N GLY A 149 3.92 -24.70 12.96
CA GLY A 149 3.86 -25.25 14.30
C GLY A 149 4.12 -24.10 15.26
N ILE A 150 3.23 -23.94 16.24
CA ILE A 150 3.38 -22.99 17.33
C ILE A 150 4.83 -23.08 17.79
N ARG A 151 5.63 -22.03 17.52
CA ARG A 151 6.96 -21.93 18.12
C ARG A 151 6.70 -21.60 19.58
N ARG A 152 6.63 -22.66 20.39
CA ARG A 152 6.51 -22.58 21.83
C ARG A 152 7.73 -21.82 22.33
N TRP A 153 7.53 -20.58 22.78
CA TRP A 153 8.57 -19.86 23.49
C TRP A 153 8.66 -20.42 24.91
N GLY A 154 9.70 -21.22 25.15
CA GLY A 154 10.01 -21.82 26.44
C GLY A 154 11.08 -22.89 26.28
N ALA A 155 12.04 -22.94 27.19
CA ALA A 155 12.97 -24.08 27.28
C ALA A 155 12.18 -25.38 27.51
N GLU A 156 12.73 -26.52 27.11
CA GLU A 156 12.08 -27.84 27.23
C GLU A 156 11.49 -28.09 28.63
N ASP A 157 12.09 -27.50 29.67
CA ASP A 157 11.74 -27.70 31.07
C ASP A 157 10.91 -26.58 31.71
N TYR A 158 10.31 -25.66 30.95
CA TYR A 158 9.55 -24.53 31.53
C TYR A 158 8.29 -24.97 32.32
N ARG A 159 7.80 -26.20 32.17
CA ARG A 159 6.58 -26.65 32.87
C ARG A 159 6.88 -26.98 34.33
N PRO A 160 6.34 -26.24 35.32
CA PRO A 160 6.56 -26.55 36.73
C PRO A 160 5.94 -27.91 37.05
N LYS A 161 6.73 -28.81 37.63
CA LYS A 161 6.24 -30.07 38.19
C LYS A 161 5.67 -29.75 39.56
N LEU A 162 4.34 -29.79 39.67
CA LEU A 162 3.67 -29.81 40.98
C LEU A 162 3.86 -31.22 41.54
N SER A 163 4.83 -31.38 42.43
CA SER A 163 4.94 -32.59 43.24
C SER A 163 3.83 -32.56 44.29
N GLY A 164 2.99 -33.60 44.29
CA GLY A 164 2.07 -33.95 45.37
C GLY A 164 2.58 -35.16 46.12
#